data_AF-A0A1Q5T220-F1
#
_entry.id   AF-A0A1Q5T220-F1
#
_cell.length_a   1.000
_cell.length_b   1.000
_cell.length_c   1.000
_cell.angle_alpha   90.00
_cell.angle_beta   90.00
_cell.angle_gamma   90.00
#
_symmetry.space_group_name_H-M   'P 1'
#
loop_
_entity.id
_entity.type
_entity.pdbx_description
1 polymer ?
#
loop_
_entity_poly.entity_id
_entity_poly.type
_entity_poly.pdbx_seq_one_letter_code
_entity_poly.pdbx_strand_id
1 'polypeptide(L)'
;MSRRGSPAKTTPPISTAETPQPRNLESMQSSSGDGDFTLVTRLTQGLEDCDWNQLQEKYTDAMDEHSRVEDDLRAETAKLLEVFTAWSQTTVLQDEKRALKRFKTQMQHVQNSEVSLESKKKHYTDVVKAFQSALALLNEQMKV
;
A
#
# COMPACT_ATOMS: atom_id res chain seq x y z
N MET A 1 -26.31 -11.43 34.48
CA MET A 1 -26.52 -10.51 33.35
C MET A 1 -25.94 -9.15 33.69
N SER A 2 -24.83 -8.75 33.08
CA SER A 2 -24.30 -7.39 33.20
C SER A 2 -23.72 -6.97 31.85
N ARG A 3 -24.41 -6.02 31.20
CA ARG A 3 -23.92 -5.34 30.00
C ARG A 3 -22.87 -4.32 30.44
N ARG A 4 -21.61 -4.51 30.05
CA ARG A 4 -20.55 -3.50 30.19
C ARG A 4 -20.43 -2.77 28.86
N GLY A 5 -20.68 -1.46 28.89
CA GLY A 5 -20.61 -0.58 27.74
C GLY A 5 -19.20 -0.45 27.17
N SER A 6 -19.14 -0.30 25.85
CA SER A 6 -17.95 0.04 25.07
C SER A 6 -17.51 1.49 25.36
N PRO A 7 -16.20 1.77 25.50
CA PRO A 7 -15.68 3.11 25.29
C PRO A 7 -15.31 3.32 23.81
N ALA A 8 -15.62 4.54 23.36
CA ALA A 8 -15.52 5.01 21.99
C ALA A 8 -14.09 4.97 21.43
N LYS A 9 -14.02 4.67 20.13
CA LYS A 9 -12.83 4.70 19.30
C LYS A 9 -12.45 6.16 19.01
N THR A 10 -11.47 6.69 19.72
CA THR A 10 -10.84 7.99 19.42
C THR A 10 -9.96 7.81 18.18
N THR A 11 -10.48 8.22 17.03
CA THR A 11 -9.71 8.43 15.80
C THR A 11 -8.98 9.78 15.96
N PRO A 12 -7.65 9.85 15.79
CA PRO A 12 -6.96 11.14 15.73
C PRO A 12 -7.40 11.90 14.47
N PRO A 13 -7.56 13.23 14.52
CA PRO A 13 -7.93 14.01 13.36
C PRO A 13 -6.82 13.97 12.31
N ILE A 14 -7.23 13.70 11.06
CA ILE A 14 -6.44 13.93 9.85
C ILE A 14 -5.96 15.37 9.88
N SER A 15 -4.65 15.56 9.99
CA SER A 15 -3.99 16.84 9.78
C SER A 15 -3.95 17.09 8.28
N THR A 16 -4.72 18.09 7.85
CA THR A 16 -4.84 18.57 6.49
C THR A 16 -3.49 19.00 5.95
N ALA A 17 -3.10 18.38 4.83
CA ALA A 17 -2.13 18.81 3.84
C ALA A 17 -1.46 20.19 4.04
N GLU A 18 -0.21 20.19 4.49
CA GLU A 18 0.72 21.27 4.15
C GLU A 18 1.29 20.99 2.75
N THR A 19 0.81 21.77 1.79
CA THR A 19 1.43 21.96 0.47
C THR A 19 2.86 22.46 0.67
N PRO A 20 3.91 21.79 0.16
CA PRO A 20 5.23 22.37 0.11
C PRO A 20 5.20 23.55 -0.86
N GLN A 21 5.44 24.75 -0.34
CA GLN A 21 5.66 25.98 -1.11
C GLN A 21 6.66 25.72 -2.25
N PRO A 22 6.43 26.25 -3.47
CA PRO A 22 7.40 26.15 -4.55
C PRO A 22 8.67 26.89 -4.11
N ARG A 23 9.76 26.12 -3.95
CA ARG A 23 11.09 26.65 -3.71
C ARG A 23 11.40 27.58 -4.90
N ASN A 24 11.57 28.87 -4.61
CA ASN A 24 11.98 29.89 -5.57
C ASN A 24 13.15 29.34 -6.41
N LEU A 25 12.92 29.16 -7.71
CA LEU A 25 14.00 28.90 -8.66
C LEU A 25 14.68 30.25 -8.91
N GLU A 26 15.53 30.67 -7.96
CA GLU A 26 16.45 31.76 -8.20
C GLU A 26 17.40 31.32 -9.32
N SER A 27 17.18 31.93 -10.48
CA SER A 27 18.14 32.26 -11.51
C SER A 27 19.51 31.59 -11.32
N MET A 28 19.73 30.45 -12.01
CA MET A 28 21.09 30.04 -12.33
C MET A 28 21.62 31.07 -13.33
N GLN A 29 22.19 32.14 -12.77
CA GLN A 29 23.10 33.02 -13.46
C GLN A 29 24.14 32.17 -14.16
N SER A 30 24.15 32.28 -15.49
CA SER A 30 25.26 31.95 -16.35
C SER A 30 26.48 32.77 -15.89
N SER A 31 27.25 32.22 -14.96
CA SER A 31 28.58 32.71 -14.59
C SER A 31 29.56 31.61 -14.98
N SER A 32 30.13 31.76 -16.17
CA SER A 32 31.52 32.17 -16.38
C SER A 32 32.42 30.93 -16.42
N GLY A 33 33.07 30.71 -17.56
CA GLY A 33 34.00 29.59 -17.84
C GLY A 33 35.26 29.51 -16.98
N ASP A 34 35.25 30.14 -15.79
CA ASP A 34 36.32 30.14 -14.79
C ASP A 34 36.25 28.89 -13.88
N GLY A 35 35.04 28.38 -13.64
CA GLY A 35 34.83 27.15 -12.87
C GLY A 35 35.26 25.87 -13.60
N ASP A 36 35.14 25.86 -14.93
CA ASP A 36 35.53 24.72 -15.78
C ASP A 36 37.05 24.61 -15.88
N PHE A 37 37.74 25.74 -16.08
CA PHE A 37 39.20 25.80 -16.10
C PHE A 37 39.81 25.33 -14.78
N THR A 38 39.25 25.75 -13.65
CA THR A 38 39.70 25.33 -12.31
C THR A 38 39.55 23.81 -12.09
N LEU A 39 38.53 23.20 -12.70
CA LEU A 39 38.26 21.77 -12.61
C LEU A 39 39.23 20.97 -13.48
N VAL A 40 39.44 21.43 -14.72
CA VAL A 40 40.43 20.86 -15.65
C VAL A 40 41.83 20.92 -15.04
N THR A 41 42.27 22.08 -14.54
CA THR A 41 43.60 22.22 -13.90
C THR A 41 43.78 21.27 -12.72
N ARG A 42 42.73 21.04 -11.93
CA ARG A 42 42.78 20.09 -10.81
C ARG A 42 42.89 18.64 -11.29
N LEU A 43 42.18 18.26 -12.35
CA LEU A 43 42.19 16.90 -12.90
C LEU A 43 43.48 16.59 -13.67
N THR A 44 44.10 17.60 -14.28
CA THR A 44 45.36 17.45 -15.03
C THR A 44 46.59 17.67 -14.16
N GLN A 45 46.42 18.04 -12.89
CA GLN A 45 47.54 18.28 -11.99
C GLN A 45 48.35 16.99 -11.79
N GLY A 46 49.64 17.02 -12.16
CA GLY A 46 50.53 15.85 -12.09
C GLY A 46 50.48 14.93 -13.32
N LEU A 47 49.69 15.26 -14.35
CA LEU A 47 49.78 14.60 -15.67
C LEU A 47 50.87 15.21 -16.56
N GLU A 48 51.27 16.47 -16.31
CA GLU A 48 52.26 17.20 -17.11
C GLU A 48 53.64 16.51 -17.15
N ASP A 49 53.98 15.75 -16.10
CA ASP A 49 55.24 15.02 -15.95
C ASP A 49 55.13 13.51 -16.28
N CYS A 50 53.95 13.02 -16.67
CA CYS A 50 53.73 11.60 -16.96
C CYS A 50 54.12 11.23 -18.39
N ASP A 51 54.77 10.09 -18.57
CA ASP A 51 54.88 9.48 -19.90
C ASP A 51 53.56 8.81 -20.31
N TRP A 52 53.39 8.52 -21.60
CA TRP A 52 52.16 7.92 -22.13
C TRP A 52 51.83 6.56 -21.51
N ASN A 53 52.82 5.79 -21.08
CA ASN A 53 52.61 4.48 -20.48
C ASN A 53 52.09 4.60 -19.04
N GLN A 54 52.65 5.52 -18.26
CA GLN A 54 52.19 5.86 -16.91
C GLN A 54 50.78 6.46 -16.93
N LEU A 55 50.46 7.25 -17.95
CA LEU A 55 49.11 7.77 -18.13
C LEU A 55 48.11 6.65 -18.42
N GLN A 56 48.48 5.71 -19.29
CA GLN A 56 47.66 4.54 -19.60
C GLN A 56 47.43 3.67 -18.36
N GLU A 57 48.48 3.39 -17.59
CA GLU A 57 48.40 2.62 -16.34
C GLU A 57 47.46 3.29 -15.33
N LYS A 58 47.66 4.59 -15.05
CA LYS A 58 46.78 5.36 -14.14
C LYS A 58 45.32 5.36 -14.59
N TYR A 59 45.08 5.44 -15.90
CA TYR A 59 43.73 5.39 -16.45
C TYR A 59 43.10 4.00 -16.24
N THR A 60 43.82 2.93 -16.55
CA THR A 60 43.34 1.56 -16.36
C THR A 60 43.07 1.28 -14.89
N ASP A 61 43.97 1.66 -13.99
CA ASP A 61 43.79 1.52 -12.54
C ASP A 61 42.54 2.27 -12.05
N ALA A 62 42.32 3.49 -12.54
CA ALA A 62 41.13 4.28 -12.20
C ALA A 62 39.84 3.62 -12.71
N MET A 63 39.85 3.08 -13.93
CA MET A 63 38.68 2.37 -14.48
C MET A 63 38.38 1.07 -13.73
N ASP A 64 39.42 0.34 -13.32
CA ASP A 64 39.26 -0.90 -12.53
C ASP A 64 38.73 -0.60 -11.12
N GLU A 65 39.24 0.44 -10.47
CA GLU A 65 38.73 0.90 -9.18
C GLU A 65 37.27 1.36 -9.28
N HIS A 66 36.94 2.17 -10.28
CA HIS A 66 35.55 2.59 -10.53
C HIS A 66 34.63 1.40 -10.79
N SER A 67 35.08 0.43 -11.57
CA SER A 67 34.32 -0.79 -11.86
C SER A 67 34.06 -1.59 -10.59
N ARG A 68 35.07 -1.73 -9.71
CA ARG A 68 34.90 -2.40 -8.41
C ARG A 68 33.88 -1.70 -7.52
N VAL A 69 33.97 -0.37 -7.42
CA VAL A 69 33.02 0.43 -6.62
C VAL A 69 31.60 0.32 -7.18
N GLU A 70 31.43 0.33 -8.50
CA GLU A 70 30.12 0.15 -9.12
C GLU A 70 29.54 -1.25 -8.85
N ASP A 71 30.37 -2.28 -8.92
CA ASP A 71 29.98 -3.65 -8.62
C ASP A 71 29.52 -3.82 -7.17
N ASP A 72 30.26 -3.25 -6.22
CA ASP A 72 29.91 -3.24 -4.80
C ASP A 72 28.57 -2.51 -4.56
N LEU A 73 28.40 -1.33 -5.16
CA LEU A 73 27.16 -0.56 -5.08
C LEU A 73 25.97 -1.34 -5.67
N ARG A 74 26.19 -2.03 -6.79
CA ARG A 74 25.17 -2.88 -7.42
C ARG A 74 24.77 -4.04 -6.52
N ALA A 75 25.75 -4.66 -5.86
CA ALA A 75 25.50 -5.75 -4.90
C ALA A 75 24.71 -5.27 -3.67
N GLU A 76 25.02 -4.11 -3.12
CA GLU A 76 24.27 -3.51 -2.01
C GLU A 76 22.84 -3.17 -2.42
N THR A 77 22.67 -2.55 -3.59
CA THR A 77 21.36 -2.20 -4.13
C THR A 77 20.51 -3.45 -4.36
N ALA A 78 21.10 -4.53 -4.88
CA ALA A 78 20.41 -5.80 -5.06
C ALA A 78 19.90 -6.38 -3.74
N LYS A 79 20.71 -6.35 -2.67
CA LYS A 79 20.30 -6.79 -1.33
C LYS A 79 19.13 -5.97 -0.78
N LEU A 80 19.15 -4.65 -1.00
CA LEU A 80 18.05 -3.79 -0.55
C LEU A 80 16.75 -4.06 -1.32
N LEU A 81 16.86 -4.28 -2.64
CA LEU A 81 15.73 -4.63 -3.50
C LEU A 81 15.14 -6.00 -3.15
N GLU A 82 15.95 -6.96 -2.70
CA GLU A 82 15.48 -8.25 -2.23
C GLU A 82 14.51 -8.09 -1.04
N VAL A 83 14.92 -7.32 -0.02
CA VAL A 83 14.09 -7.04 1.16
C VAL A 83 12.80 -6.31 0.77
N PHE A 84 12.90 -5.29 -0.09
CA PHE A 84 11.74 -4.54 -0.57
C PHE A 84 10.75 -5.43 -1.33
N THR A 85 11.28 -6.33 -2.18
CA THR A 85 10.46 -7.26 -2.96
C THR A 85 9.76 -8.25 -2.05
N ALA A 86 10.46 -8.86 -1.09
CA ALA A 86 9.86 -9.78 -0.13
C ALA A 86 8.76 -9.11 0.71
N TRP A 87 8.99 -7.87 1.14
CA TRP A 87 8.01 -7.10 1.92
C TRP A 87 6.78 -6.72 1.08
N SER A 88 6.98 -6.18 -0.12
CA SER A 88 5.88 -5.77 -1.01
C SER A 88 5.01 -6.97 -1.42
N GLN A 89 5.59 -8.12 -1.72
CA GLN A 89 4.85 -9.34 -2.02
C GLN A 89 4.07 -9.85 -0.80
N THR A 90 4.71 -9.87 0.38
CA THR A 90 4.07 -10.37 1.61
C THR A 90 2.89 -9.51 2.03
N THR A 91 3.03 -8.18 1.95
CA THR A 91 1.96 -7.24 2.33
C THR A 91 0.73 -7.37 1.45
N VAL A 92 0.90 -7.49 0.12
CA VAL A 92 -0.21 -7.72 -0.82
C VAL A 92 -0.93 -9.04 -0.51
N LEU A 93 -0.18 -10.15 -0.40
CA LEU A 93 -0.78 -11.47 -0.13
C LEU A 93 -1.54 -11.53 1.19
N GLN A 94 -1.04 -10.85 2.23
CA GLN A 94 -1.72 -10.80 3.52
C GLN A 94 -2.97 -9.93 3.48
N ASP A 95 -2.94 -8.81 2.76
CA ASP A 95 -4.12 -7.94 2.63
C ASP A 95 -5.22 -8.61 1.81
N GLU A 96 -4.88 -9.31 0.72
CA GLU A 96 -5.84 -10.12 -0.05
C GLU A 96 -6.51 -11.19 0.82
N LYS A 97 -5.72 -11.94 1.61
CA LYS A 97 -6.25 -12.94 2.55
C LYS A 97 -7.19 -12.31 3.57
N ARG A 98 -6.85 -11.13 4.08
CA ARG A 98 -7.65 -10.39 5.05
C ARG A 98 -8.95 -9.87 4.43
N ALA A 99 -8.89 -9.32 3.23
CA ALA A 99 -10.04 -8.86 2.46
C ALA A 99 -11.00 -10.02 2.18
N LEU A 100 -10.48 -11.17 1.73
CA LEU A 100 -11.27 -12.38 1.50
C LEU A 100 -11.97 -12.87 2.78
N LYS A 101 -11.26 -12.93 3.91
CA LYS A 101 -11.84 -13.35 5.20
C LYS A 101 -12.98 -12.42 5.64
N ARG A 102 -12.78 -11.10 5.49
CA ARG A 102 -13.82 -10.10 5.80
C ARG A 102 -15.03 -10.26 4.90
N PHE A 103 -14.80 -10.39 3.60
CA PHE A 103 -15.86 -10.61 2.63
C PHE A 103 -16.69 -11.84 2.98
N LYS A 104 -16.04 -12.99 3.26
CA LYS A 104 -16.73 -14.22 3.68
C LYS A 104 -17.56 -14.02 4.95
N THR A 105 -17.00 -13.33 5.94
CA THR A 105 -17.70 -13.07 7.21
C THR A 105 -18.93 -12.19 7.00
N GLN A 106 -18.80 -11.12 6.21
CA GLN A 106 -19.90 -10.22 5.88
C GLN A 106 -20.98 -10.94 5.07
N MET A 107 -20.60 -11.71 4.06
CA MET A 107 -21.51 -12.52 3.26
C MET A 107 -22.29 -13.50 4.14
N GLN A 108 -21.60 -14.24 5.02
CA GLN A 108 -22.25 -15.18 5.92
C GLN A 108 -23.19 -14.48 6.92
N HIS A 109 -22.80 -13.31 7.44
CA HIS A 109 -23.67 -12.51 8.30
C HIS A 109 -24.95 -12.10 7.58
N VAL A 110 -24.84 -11.60 6.35
CA VAL A 110 -26.00 -11.21 5.53
C VAL A 110 -26.88 -12.42 5.24
N GLN A 111 -26.32 -13.52 4.75
CA GLN A 111 -27.07 -14.75 4.47
C GLN A 111 -27.82 -15.27 5.70
N ASN A 112 -27.17 -15.31 6.86
CA ASN A 112 -27.83 -15.73 8.11
C ASN A 112 -29.00 -14.80 8.47
N SER A 113 -28.83 -13.49 8.27
CA SER A 113 -29.89 -12.51 8.54
C SER A 113 -31.08 -12.67 7.58
N GLU A 114 -30.82 -12.96 6.31
CA GLU A 114 -31.83 -13.23 5.28
C GLU A 114 -32.60 -14.51 5.61
N VAL A 115 -31.92 -15.62 5.94
CA VAL A 115 -32.55 -16.89 6.34
C VAL A 115 -33.45 -16.70 7.57
N SER A 116 -32.99 -15.96 8.58
CA SER A 116 -33.79 -15.64 9.77
C SER A 116 -35.05 -14.85 9.39
N LEU A 117 -34.92 -13.87 8.49
CA LEU A 117 -36.05 -13.04 8.04
C LEU A 117 -37.06 -13.89 7.25
N GLU A 118 -36.59 -14.73 6.34
CA GLU A 118 -37.41 -15.66 5.54
C GLU A 118 -38.18 -16.62 6.46
N SER A 119 -37.51 -17.17 7.47
CA SER A 119 -38.14 -18.04 8.47
C SER A 119 -39.28 -17.34 9.22
N LYS A 120 -39.08 -16.09 9.64
CA LYS A 120 -40.13 -15.29 10.28
C LYS A 120 -41.30 -15.01 9.34
N LYS A 121 -41.02 -14.63 8.09
CA LYS A 121 -42.07 -14.41 7.08
C LYS A 121 -42.92 -15.66 6.87
N LYS A 122 -42.27 -16.82 6.70
CA LYS A 122 -42.96 -18.10 6.56
C LYS A 122 -43.85 -18.39 7.76
N HIS A 123 -43.32 -18.23 8.97
CA HIS A 123 -44.09 -18.42 10.19
C HIS A 123 -45.33 -17.52 10.26
N TYR A 124 -45.20 -16.22 9.94
CA TYR A 124 -46.36 -15.33 9.90
C TYR A 124 -47.40 -15.75 8.87
N THR A 125 -46.98 -16.16 7.67
CA THR A 125 -47.89 -16.67 6.64
C THR A 125 -48.64 -17.91 7.12
N ASP A 126 -47.95 -18.86 7.77
CA ASP A 126 -48.55 -20.08 8.30
C ASP A 126 -49.56 -19.77 9.42
N VAL A 127 -49.23 -18.85 10.32
CA VAL A 127 -50.11 -18.40 11.40
C VAL A 127 -51.36 -17.72 10.84
N VAL A 128 -51.20 -16.78 9.89
CA VAL A 128 -52.34 -16.10 9.26
C VAL A 128 -53.23 -17.10 8.52
N LYS A 129 -52.63 -18.07 7.80
CA LYS A 129 -53.38 -19.12 7.12
C LYS A 129 -54.16 -19.99 8.11
N ALA A 130 -53.57 -20.36 9.24
CA ALA A 130 -54.27 -21.12 10.28
C ALA A 130 -55.46 -20.35 10.87
N PHE A 131 -55.30 -19.04 11.14
CA PHE A 131 -56.41 -18.20 11.59
C PHE A 131 -57.52 -18.06 10.53
N GLN A 132 -57.15 -17.89 9.26
CA GLN A 132 -58.13 -17.86 8.17
C GLN A 132 -58.89 -19.18 8.05
N SER A 133 -58.21 -20.32 8.15
CA SER A 133 -58.85 -21.65 8.15
C SER A 133 -59.79 -21.82 9.35
N ALA A 134 -59.38 -21.38 10.55
CA ALA A 134 -60.25 -21.43 11.73
C ALA A 134 -61.50 -20.55 11.59
N LEU A 135 -61.36 -19.33 11.04
CA LEU A 135 -62.49 -18.45 10.75
C LEU A 135 -63.43 -19.02 9.68
N ALA A 136 -62.87 -19.65 8.64
CA ALA A 136 -63.68 -20.33 7.62
C ALA A 136 -64.49 -21.48 8.22
N LEU A 137 -63.87 -22.30 9.08
CA LEU A 137 -64.55 -23.39 9.79
C LEU A 137 -65.69 -22.89 10.68
N LEU A 138 -65.48 -21.80 11.43
CA LEU A 138 -66.52 -21.17 12.24
C LEU A 138 -67.68 -20.65 11.39
N ASN A 139 -67.38 -20.05 10.25
CA ASN A 139 -68.40 -19.49 9.36
C ASN A 139 -69.20 -20.59 8.63
N GLU A 140 -68.60 -21.74 8.34
CA GLU A 140 -69.33 -22.92 7.84
C GLU A 140 -70.25 -23.51 8.91
N GLN A 141 -69.81 -23.61 10.17
CA GLN A 141 -70.65 -24.09 11.28
C GLN A 141 -71.87 -23.21 11.57
N MET A 142 -71.81 -21.90 11.30
CA MET A 142 -72.95 -20.99 11.48
C MET A 142 -73.93 -20.95 10.30
N LYS A 143 -73.62 -21.58 9.16
CA LYS A 143 -74.50 -21.62 7.98
C LYS A 143 -75.39 -22.87 7.91
N VAL A 144 -75.35 -23.71 8.94
CA VAL A 144 -76.24 -24.86 9.17
C VAL A 144 -77.32 -24.45 10.16
#